data_AF-A0A3R6GUT7-F1
#
_entry.id   AF-A0A3R6GUT7-F1
#
_cell.length_a   1.000
_cell.length_b   1.000
_cell.length_c   1.000
_cell.angle_alpha   90.00
_cell.angle_beta   90.00
_cell.angle_gamma   90.00
#
_symmetry.space_group_name_H-M   'P 1'
#
loop_
_entity.id
_entity.type
_entity.pdbx_description
1 polymer ?
#
loop_
_entity_poly.entity_id
_entity_poly.type
_entity_poly.pdbx_seq_one_letter_code
_entity_poly.pdbx_strand_id
1 'polypeptide(L)'
;MKVKWYDTDFWQVALYVIGILLVAFLLSGCKTKYVPMEKVICRDVVKHDTLHTSDSVFVRDSIFLRQKGDTCFLDRWHEKTVFKNVYKVRVDSFLKRDYIPVPYPVEKKLSKWEQFQLKYAIWSFGALCVLLVVLGYKLYKKIKNGKFHIDNHEK
;
A
#
# COMPACT_ATOMS: atom_id res chain seq x y z
N MET A 1 40.66 -45.91 -11.56
CA MET A 1 40.96 -44.93 -12.63
C MET A 1 41.16 -43.57 -11.95
N LYS A 2 42.42 -43.12 -11.76
CA LYS A 2 42.72 -41.87 -11.05
C LYS A 2 42.56 -40.72 -12.04
N VAL A 3 41.43 -40.01 -11.96
CA VAL A 3 41.19 -38.82 -12.78
C VAL A 3 42.22 -37.77 -12.37
N LYS A 4 43.13 -37.40 -13.27
CA LYS A 4 44.13 -36.38 -13.00
C LYS A 4 43.39 -35.03 -12.94
N TRP A 5 43.60 -34.27 -11.87
CA TRP A 5 42.97 -32.96 -11.61
C TRP A 5 43.29 -31.84 -12.64
N TYR A 6 43.99 -32.18 -13.72
CA TYR A 6 44.40 -31.27 -14.79
C TYR A 6 44.00 -31.81 -16.18
N ASP A 7 42.90 -32.57 -16.26
CA ASP A 7 42.28 -32.90 -17.56
C ASP A 7 41.45 -31.71 -18.03
N THR A 8 41.79 -31.15 -19.19
CA THR A 8 41.11 -30.00 -19.81
C THR A 8 39.63 -30.27 -20.06
N ASP A 9 39.30 -31.54 -20.32
CA ASP A 9 37.95 -32.00 -20.62
C ASP A 9 37.04 -31.90 -19.38
N PHE A 10 37.59 -32.15 -18.19
CA PHE A 10 36.85 -32.01 -16.93
C PHE A 10 36.47 -30.54 -16.67
N TRP A 11 37.37 -29.60 -16.97
CA TRP A 11 37.11 -28.17 -16.81
C TRP A 11 36.12 -27.63 -17.85
N GLN A 12 36.15 -28.14 -19.09
CA GLN A 12 35.15 -27.80 -20.10
C GLN A 12 33.76 -28.31 -19.71
N VAL A 13 33.63 -29.56 -19.26
CA VAL A 13 32.35 -30.12 -18.81
C VAL A 13 31.82 -29.35 -17.60
N ALA A 14 32.68 -28.98 -16.64
CA ALA A 14 32.28 -28.18 -15.49
C ALA A 14 31.72 -26.80 -15.90
N LEU A 15 32.33 -26.13 -16.88
CA LEU A 15 31.84 -24.85 -17.40
C LEU A 15 30.46 -24.97 -18.07
N TYR A 16 30.24 -26.02 -18.87
CA TYR A 16 28.93 -26.27 -19.49
C TYR A 16 27.84 -26.56 -18.45
N VAL A 17 28.16 -27.35 -17.42
CA VAL A 17 27.21 -27.67 -16.35
C VAL A 17 26.83 -26.41 -15.56
N ILE A 18 27.81 -25.55 -15.23
CA ILE A 18 27.56 -24.28 -14.54
C ILE A 18 26.69 -23.34 -15.39
N GLY A 19 26.94 -23.27 -16.71
CA GLY A 19 26.14 -22.48 -17.63
C GLY A 19 24.68 -22.91 -17.69
N ILE A 20 24.42 -24.22 -17.76
CA ILE A 20 23.06 -24.78 -17.76
C ILE A 20 22.34 -24.48 -16.43
N LEU A 21 23.05 -24.58 -15.31
CA LEU A 21 22.49 -24.33 -13.98
C LEU A 21 22.11 -22.86 -13.77
N LEU A 22 22.90 -21.92 -14.32
CA LEU A 22 22.57 -20.49 -14.36
C LEU A 22 21.31 -20.19 -15.17
N VAL A 23 21.18 -20.79 -16.36
CA VAL A 23 20.00 -20.60 -17.23
C VAL A 23 18.73 -21.14 -16.56
N ALA A 24 18.80 -22.31 -15.93
CA ALA A 24 17.68 -22.89 -15.19
C ALA A 24 17.22 -22.00 -14.01
N PHE A 25 18.17 -21.36 -13.32
CA PHE A 25 17.85 -20.46 -12.20
C PHE A 25 17.10 -19.21 -12.68
N LEU A 26 17.51 -18.62 -13.82
CA LEU A 26 16.88 -17.43 -14.40
C LEU A 26 15.42 -17.69 -14.81
N LEU A 27 15.10 -18.89 -15.30
CA LEU A 27 13.75 -19.28 -15.74
C LEU A 27 12.80 -19.55 -14.57
N SER A 28 13.30 -19.82 -13.36
CA SER A 28 12.50 -20.19 -12.19
C SER A 28 11.86 -19.01 -11.43
N GLY A 29 12.24 -17.76 -11.76
CA GLY A 29 11.93 -16.58 -10.96
C GLY A 29 10.54 -15.95 -11.13
N CYS A 30 9.80 -16.29 -12.19
CA CYS A 30 8.56 -15.56 -12.51
C CYS A 30 7.33 -16.20 -11.84
N LYS A 31 7.03 -15.84 -10.60
CA LYS A 31 5.76 -16.16 -9.92
C LYS A 31 4.98 -14.88 -9.67
N THR A 32 3.90 -14.65 -10.41
CA THR A 32 2.95 -13.56 -10.16
C THR A 32 1.99 -13.99 -9.05
N LYS A 33 2.00 -13.30 -7.90
CA LYS A 33 1.10 -13.57 -6.78
C LYS A 33 0.00 -12.50 -6.76
N TYR A 34 -1.23 -12.91 -7.02
CA TYR A 34 -2.39 -12.04 -6.88
C TYR A 34 -2.68 -11.80 -5.40
N VAL A 35 -2.74 -10.52 -4.99
CA VAL A 35 -3.18 -10.12 -3.65
C VAL A 35 -4.64 -9.69 -3.75
N PRO A 36 -5.59 -10.42 -3.15
CA PRO A 36 -6.98 -10.02 -3.18
C PRO A 36 -7.18 -8.76 -2.33
N MET A 37 -7.87 -7.78 -2.88
CA MET A 37 -8.21 -6.53 -2.21
C MET A 37 -9.52 -6.69 -1.43
N GLU A 38 -9.60 -6.11 -0.23
CA GLU A 38 -10.82 -6.13 0.58
C GLU A 38 -11.95 -5.37 -0.13
N LYS A 39 -13.17 -5.95 -0.08
CA LYS A 39 -14.37 -5.37 -0.69
C LYS A 39 -14.77 -4.11 0.09
N VAL A 40 -14.89 -2.99 -0.63
CA VAL A 40 -15.30 -1.71 -0.06
C VAL A 40 -16.77 -1.77 0.35
N ILE A 41 -17.06 -1.43 1.62
CA ILE A 41 -18.42 -1.29 2.14
C ILE A 41 -18.84 0.16 1.96
N CYS A 42 -19.78 0.42 1.05
CA CYS A 42 -20.47 1.70 1.00
C CYS A 42 -21.33 1.81 2.27
N ARG A 43 -21.05 2.81 3.12
CA ARG A 43 -21.91 3.12 4.27
C ARG A 43 -22.76 4.33 3.92
N ASP A 44 -24.06 4.17 3.99
CA ASP A 44 -24.99 5.29 3.94
C ASP A 44 -24.91 6.03 5.28
N VAL A 45 -24.37 7.24 5.26
CA VAL A 45 -24.35 8.11 6.44
C VAL A 45 -25.58 9.00 6.35
N VAL A 46 -26.63 8.62 7.07
CA VAL A 46 -27.82 9.46 7.21
C VAL A 46 -27.59 10.43 8.35
N LYS A 47 -27.43 11.72 8.04
CA LYS A 47 -27.45 12.78 9.05
C LYS A 47 -28.89 13.27 9.19
N HIS A 48 -29.44 13.16 10.40
CA HIS A 48 -30.73 13.73 10.74
C HIS A 48 -30.50 14.98 11.58
N ASP A 49 -30.44 16.15 10.94
CA ASP A 49 -30.51 17.42 11.66
C ASP A 49 -31.98 17.76 11.88
N THR A 50 -32.51 17.39 13.04
CA THR A 50 -33.83 17.85 13.48
C THR A 50 -33.68 19.29 13.97
N LEU A 51 -33.92 20.26 13.09
CA LEU A 51 -34.05 21.65 13.53
C LEU A 51 -35.43 21.82 14.17
N HIS A 52 -35.45 21.90 15.50
CA HIS A 52 -36.64 22.27 16.27
C HIS A 52 -36.78 23.79 16.26
N THR A 53 -37.70 24.30 15.44
CA THR A 53 -38.09 25.72 15.48
C THR A 53 -39.43 25.82 16.17
N SER A 54 -39.45 26.45 17.35
CA SER A 54 -40.67 26.81 18.07
C SER A 54 -40.91 28.30 17.92
N ASP A 55 -41.92 28.66 17.13
CA ASP A 55 -42.38 30.04 17.01
C ASP A 55 -43.66 30.20 17.84
N SER A 56 -43.64 31.15 18.78
CA SER A 56 -44.84 31.58 19.49
C SER A 56 -45.42 32.82 18.81
N VAL A 57 -46.72 32.79 18.49
CA VAL A 57 -47.45 33.98 18.03
C VAL A 57 -48.27 34.52 19.19
N PHE A 58 -48.05 35.79 19.56
CA PHE A 58 -48.86 36.52 20.54
C PHE A 58 -50.03 37.16 19.80
N VAL A 59 -51.23 36.61 19.98
CA VAL A 59 -52.47 37.19 19.42
C VAL A 59 -53.10 38.01 20.53
N ARG A 60 -52.93 39.34 20.54
CA ARG A 60 -53.55 40.23 21.54
C ARG A 60 -54.93 40.65 21.06
N ASP A 61 -55.92 40.28 21.84
CA ASP A 61 -57.26 40.80 21.70
C ASP A 61 -57.53 41.55 23.07
N SER A 62 -58.04 42.79 23.09
CA SER A 62 -58.34 43.61 24.28
C SER A 62 -59.82 44.01 24.48
N ILE A 63 -60.52 43.56 25.53
CA ILE A 63 -61.93 43.95 25.82
C ILE A 63 -62.12 45.49 25.96
N PHE A 64 -63.03 46.11 25.19
CA PHE A 64 -63.49 47.49 25.32
C PHE A 64 -64.95 47.54 25.83
N LEU A 65 -65.25 48.42 26.78
CA LEU A 65 -66.58 48.53 27.38
C LEU A 65 -67.09 49.96 27.21
N ARG A 66 -68.28 50.11 26.62
CA ARG A 66 -68.93 51.41 26.44
C ARG A 66 -70.33 51.41 27.04
N GLN A 67 -70.58 52.34 27.95
CA GLN A 67 -71.89 52.49 28.59
C GLN A 67 -72.65 53.68 27.97
N LYS A 68 -73.94 53.49 27.68
CA LYS A 68 -74.85 54.54 27.21
C LYS A 68 -76.18 54.40 27.93
N GLY A 69 -76.41 55.27 28.93
CA GLY A 69 -77.59 55.18 29.80
C GLY A 69 -77.66 53.84 30.53
N ASP A 70 -78.83 53.21 30.53
CA ASP A 70 -79.09 51.92 31.21
C ASP A 70 -78.52 50.70 30.45
N THR A 71 -77.96 50.91 29.27
CA THR A 71 -77.36 49.85 28.44
C THR A 71 -75.84 49.87 28.46
N CYS A 72 -75.24 48.71 28.74
CA CYS A 72 -73.79 48.47 28.67
C CYS A 72 -73.45 47.63 27.43
N PHE A 73 -72.52 48.10 26.61
CA PHE A 73 -71.97 47.37 25.47
C PHE A 73 -70.58 46.83 25.84
N LEU A 74 -70.40 45.51 25.76
CA LEU A 74 -69.16 44.79 26.06
C LEU A 74 -68.54 44.27 24.76
N ASP A 75 -67.45 44.89 24.33
CA ASP A 75 -66.61 44.39 23.25
C ASP A 75 -65.52 43.54 23.88
N ARG A 76 -65.51 42.22 23.68
CA ARG A 76 -64.45 41.35 24.23
C ARG A 76 -63.32 41.21 23.25
N TRP A 77 -62.10 41.35 23.74
CA TRP A 77 -60.98 40.74 23.09
C TRP A 77 -59.99 39.99 24.07
N HIS A 78 -59.56 38.75 23.72
CA HIS A 78 -58.64 37.74 24.35
C HIS A 78 -57.15 37.55 23.87
N GLU A 79 -56.12 37.68 24.72
CA GLU A 79 -54.75 37.34 24.27
C GLU A 79 -54.47 35.81 24.25
N LYS A 80 -54.19 35.22 23.07
CA LYS A 80 -53.91 33.78 22.90
C LYS A 80 -52.51 33.52 22.37
N THR A 81 -51.73 32.73 23.12
CA THR A 81 -50.43 32.20 22.65
C THR A 81 -50.65 30.89 21.89
N VAL A 82 -50.29 30.87 20.60
CA VAL A 82 -50.32 29.64 19.80
C VAL A 82 -48.88 29.18 19.56
N PHE A 83 -48.54 28.00 20.04
CA PHE A 83 -47.25 27.36 19.76
C PHE A 83 -47.36 26.53 18.48
N LYS A 84 -46.50 26.78 17.50
CA LYS A 84 -46.41 25.95 16.29
C LYS A 84 -45.10 25.18 16.31
N ASN A 85 -45.19 23.88 16.59
CA ASN A 85 -44.05 22.98 16.48
C ASN A 85 -43.89 22.56 15.01
N VAL A 86 -42.79 22.98 14.37
CA VAL A 86 -42.44 22.52 13.01
C VAL A 86 -41.20 21.64 13.10
N TYR A 87 -41.37 20.35 12.83
CA TYR A 87 -40.24 19.43 12.67
C TYR A 87 -39.79 19.46 11.21
N LYS A 88 -38.68 20.14 10.92
CA LYS A 88 -38.02 20.05 9.60
C LYS A 88 -36.97 18.95 9.65
N VAL A 89 -37.33 17.75 9.20
CA VAL A 89 -36.35 16.69 8.97
C VAL A 89 -35.78 16.89 7.57
N ARG A 90 -34.56 17.43 7.46
CA ARG A 90 -33.80 17.32 6.21
C ARG A 90 -33.04 16.00 6.25
N VAL A 91 -33.39 15.08 5.36
CA VAL A 91 -32.64 13.84 5.16
C VAL A 91 -31.69 14.09 4.01
N ASP A 92 -30.46 14.46 4.33
CA ASP A 92 -29.41 14.63 3.33
C ASP A 92 -28.57 13.35 3.31
N SER A 93 -28.95 12.38 2.47
CA SER A 93 -28.15 11.18 2.23
C SER A 93 -27.10 11.47 1.16
N PHE A 94 -25.84 11.58 1.55
CA PHE A 94 -24.73 11.71 0.61
C PHE A 94 -23.95 10.39 0.54
N LEU A 95 -23.72 9.90 -0.67
CA LEU A 95 -22.90 8.72 -0.89
C LEU A 95 -21.43 9.10 -0.78
N LYS A 96 -20.88 9.04 0.43
CA LYS A 96 -19.47 9.39 0.68
C LYS A 96 -18.58 8.22 0.25
N ARG A 97 -17.89 8.37 -0.88
CA ARG A 97 -16.85 7.44 -1.32
C ARG A 97 -15.53 7.81 -0.66
N ASP A 98 -15.15 7.08 0.40
CA ASP A 98 -13.96 7.37 1.21
C ASP A 98 -12.63 6.85 0.62
N TYR A 99 -12.55 6.45 -0.66
CA TYR A 99 -11.33 5.85 -1.21
C TYR A 99 -10.97 6.30 -2.64
N ILE A 100 -9.67 6.34 -2.90
CA ILE A 100 -9.04 6.61 -4.20
C ILE A 100 -8.82 5.26 -4.89
N PRO A 101 -9.34 5.01 -6.12
CA PRO A 101 -9.31 3.69 -6.77
C PRO A 101 -7.99 3.38 -7.49
N VAL A 102 -6.86 3.81 -6.94
CA VAL A 102 -5.54 3.55 -7.55
C VAL A 102 -4.85 2.45 -6.75
N PRO A 103 -4.53 1.29 -7.36
CA PRO A 103 -3.66 0.32 -6.73
C PRO A 103 -2.27 0.93 -6.65
N TYR A 104 -1.94 1.50 -5.50
CA TYR A 104 -0.58 1.96 -5.25
C TYR A 104 0.28 0.71 -4.98
N PRO A 105 1.45 0.59 -5.62
CA PRO A 105 2.39 -0.46 -5.25
C PRO A 105 2.80 -0.20 -3.79
N VAL A 106 2.29 -1.02 -2.88
CA VAL A 106 2.82 -1.04 -1.51
C VAL A 106 4.25 -1.54 -1.66
N GLU A 107 5.23 -0.66 -1.48
CA GLU A 107 6.63 -1.04 -1.34
C GLU A 107 6.72 -1.98 -0.14
N LYS A 108 6.60 -3.27 -0.40
CA LYS A 108 6.66 -4.29 0.65
C LYS A 108 8.08 -4.29 1.15
N LYS A 109 8.29 -3.73 2.35
CA LYS A 109 9.56 -3.88 3.07
C LYS A 109 9.89 -5.37 3.12
N LEU A 110 11.07 -5.75 2.63
CA LEU A 110 11.49 -7.15 2.64
C LEU A 110 11.37 -7.71 4.06
N SER A 111 10.85 -8.92 4.17
CA SER A 111 10.84 -9.64 5.44
C SER A 111 12.26 -9.74 5.98
N LYS A 112 12.41 -9.74 7.32
CA LYS A 112 13.72 -9.92 7.96
C LYS A 112 14.45 -11.17 7.43
N TRP A 113 13.69 -12.23 7.08
CA TRP A 113 14.22 -13.44 6.49
C TRP A 113 14.72 -13.25 5.05
N GLU A 114 13.95 -12.57 4.20
CA GLU A 114 14.34 -12.28 2.82
C GLU A 114 15.58 -11.38 2.78
N GLN A 115 15.68 -10.40 3.69
CA GLN A 115 16.88 -9.58 3.85
C GLN A 115 18.09 -10.40 4.28
N PHE A 116 17.89 -11.38 5.17
CA PHE A 116 18.95 -12.28 5.60
C PHE A 116 19.46 -13.15 4.44
N GLN A 117 18.54 -13.71 3.64
CA GLN A 117 18.89 -14.48 2.44
C GLN A 117 19.67 -13.65 1.42
N LEU A 118 19.26 -12.40 1.17
CA LEU A 118 19.96 -11.46 0.30
C LEU A 118 21.38 -11.15 0.80
N LYS A 119 21.53 -10.88 2.11
CA LYS A 119 22.86 -10.64 2.71
C LYS A 119 23.79 -11.84 2.53
N TYR A 120 23.28 -13.06 2.74
CA TYR A 120 24.04 -14.28 2.54
C TYR A 120 24.41 -14.52 1.06
N ALA A 121 23.48 -14.24 0.14
CA ALA A 121 23.73 -14.33 -1.29
C ALA A 121 24.85 -13.38 -1.73
N ILE A 122 24.84 -12.12 -1.26
CA ILE A 122 25.89 -11.14 -1.57
C ILE A 122 27.25 -11.62 -1.04
N TRP A 123 27.30 -12.13 0.19
CA TRP A 123 28.54 -12.64 0.77
C TRP A 123 29.11 -13.86 0.02
N SER A 124 28.25 -14.80 -0.35
CA SER A 124 28.65 -16.00 -1.10
C SER A 124 29.14 -15.65 -2.52
N PHE A 125 28.47 -14.74 -3.22
CA PHE A 125 28.95 -14.22 -4.51
C PHE A 125 30.28 -13.50 -4.38
N GLY A 126 30.45 -12.68 -3.34
CA GLY A 126 31.72 -12.00 -3.07
C GLY A 126 32.88 -12.99 -2.88
N ALA A 127 32.67 -14.04 -2.08
CA ALA A 127 33.67 -15.10 -1.87
C ALA A 127 34.02 -15.83 -3.19
N LEU A 128 33.02 -16.12 -4.02
CA LEU A 128 33.22 -16.78 -5.31
C LEU A 128 34.07 -15.92 -6.26
N CYS A 129 33.80 -14.62 -6.35
CA CYS A 129 34.59 -13.69 -7.17
C CYS A 129 36.07 -13.65 -6.74
N VAL A 130 36.34 -13.58 -5.43
CA VAL A 130 37.72 -13.58 -4.91
C VAL A 130 38.44 -14.88 -5.27
N LEU A 131 37.76 -16.02 -5.17
CA LEU A 131 38.32 -17.33 -5.48
C LEU A 131 38.73 -17.41 -6.97
N LEU A 132 37.89 -16.89 -7.88
CA LEU A 132 38.20 -16.83 -9.31
C LEU A 132 39.43 -15.95 -9.62
N VAL A 133 39.55 -14.80 -8.96
CA VAL A 133 40.72 -13.91 -9.12
C VAL A 133 42.00 -14.59 -8.66
N VAL A 134 41.97 -15.29 -7.51
CA VAL A 134 43.13 -16.02 -7.00
C VAL A 134 43.54 -17.16 -7.92
N LEU A 135 42.56 -17.92 -8.44
CA LEU A 135 42.81 -18.98 -9.42
C LEU A 135 43.41 -18.41 -10.72
N GLY A 136 42.84 -17.33 -11.24
CA GLY A 136 43.34 -16.62 -12.41
C GLY A 136 44.77 -16.13 -12.23
N TYR A 137 45.09 -15.55 -11.08
CA TYR A 137 46.45 -15.10 -10.76
C TYR A 137 47.45 -16.27 -10.67
N LYS A 138 47.07 -17.39 -10.06
CA LYS A 138 47.92 -18.59 -10.01
C LYS A 138 48.18 -19.16 -11.41
N LEU A 139 47.16 -19.20 -12.27
CA LEU A 139 47.31 -19.64 -13.66
C LEU A 139 48.23 -18.70 -14.45
N TYR A 140 48.02 -17.38 -14.34
CA TYR A 140 48.87 -16.38 -14.96
C TYR A 140 50.33 -16.51 -14.52
N LYS A 141 50.58 -16.64 -13.21
CA LYS A 141 51.93 -16.85 -12.67
C LYS A 141 52.57 -18.14 -13.21
N LYS A 142 51.79 -19.22 -13.34
CA LYS A 142 52.27 -20.50 -13.90
C LYS A 142 52.65 -20.37 -15.38
N ILE A 143 51.84 -19.67 -16.19
CA ILE A 143 52.13 -19.42 -17.60
C ILE A 143 53.40 -18.57 -17.75
N LYS A 144 53.51 -17.48 -16.96
CA LYS A 144 54.69 -16.62 -16.97
C LYS A 144 55.96 -17.40 -16.59
N ASN A 145 55.91 -18.18 -15.51
CA ASN A 145 57.05 -18.99 -15.09
C ASN A 145 57.43 -20.07 -16.12
N GLY A 146 56.45 -20.68 -16.78
CA GLY A 146 56.69 -21.63 -17.88
C GLY A 146 57.39 -20.97 -19.07
N LYS A 147 56.95 -19.77 -19.46
CA LYS A 147 57.57 -18.99 -20.55
C LYS A 147 59.01 -18.59 -20.22
N PHE A 148 59.27 -18.16 -18.98
CA PHE A 148 60.63 -17.84 -18.51
C PHE A 148 61.60 -19.03 -18.59
N HIS A 149 61.14 -20.27 -18.39
CA HIS A 149 61.99 -21.45 -18.52
C HIS A 149 62.34 -21.76 -19.98
N ILE A 150 61.43 -21.52 -20.93
CA ILE A 150 61.66 -21.74 -22.36
C ILE A 150 62.69 -20.75 -22.89
N ASP A 151 62.53 -19.45 -22.58
CA ASP A 151 63.44 -18.39 -23.04
C ASP A 151 64.89 -18.56 -22.54
N ASN A 152 65.10 -19.24 -21.39
CA ASN A 152 66.43 -19.54 -20.84
C ASN A 152 67.09 -20.79 -21.44
N HIS A 153 66.33 -21.67 -22.11
CA HIS A 153 66.88 -22.84 -22.79
C HIS A 153 67.31 -22.55 -24.24
N GLU A 154 66.86 -21.43 -24.82
CA GLU A 154 67.22 -20.97 -26.17
C GLU A 154 68.48 -20.06 -26.23
N LYS A 155 69.08 -19.73 -25.09
CA LYS A 155 70.37 -18.99 -25.00
C LYS A 155 71.51 -19.91 -24.62
#